data_AF-A0A5N6L848-F1
#
_entry.id   AF-A0A5N6L848-F1
#
_cell.length_a   1.000
_cell.length_b   1.000
_cell.length_c   1.000
_cell.angle_alpha   90.00
_cell.angle_beta   90.00
_cell.angle_gamma   90.00
#
_symmetry.space_group_name_H-M   'P 1'
#
loop_
_entity.id
_entity.type
_entity.pdbx_description
1 polymer ?
#
loop_
_entity_poly.entity_id
_entity_poly.type
_entity_poly.pdbx_seq_one_letter_code
_entity_poly.pdbx_strand_id
1 'polypeptide(L)'
;MIPLTELCDPNIMKKYGTKPDPDTLEIVKSASTQKEVVVILKIFWGDPRDKLCEAVDNIPLDHLIVGNRGLGKLKRVLMGSVSKYVVNNSSCPVTVVKHGDA
;
A
#
# COMPACT_ATOMS: atom_id res chain seq x y z
N MET A 1 5.95 5.90 -12.40
CA MET A 1 4.59 5.57 -11.93
C MET A 1 4.04 4.56 -12.92
N ILE A 2 3.56 3.40 -12.47
CA ILE A 2 3.12 2.27 -13.30
C ILE A 2 1.59 2.32 -13.36
N PRO A 3 0.96 2.56 -14.52
CA PRO A 3 -0.49 2.54 -14.66
C PRO A 3 -1.10 1.17 -14.30
N LEU A 4 -2.37 1.14 -13.87
CA LEU A 4 -3.08 -0.11 -13.55
C LEU A 4 -3.08 -1.12 -14.71
N THR A 5 -3.15 -0.65 -15.96
CA THR A 5 -3.10 -1.50 -17.15
C THR A 5 -1.79 -2.29 -17.24
N GLU A 6 -0.67 -1.67 -16.88
CA GLU A 6 0.65 -2.31 -16.83
C GLU A 6 0.84 -3.18 -15.59
N LEU A 7 0.20 -2.83 -14.46
CA LEU A 7 0.19 -3.65 -13.25
C LEU A 7 -0.44 -5.02 -13.50
N CYS A 8 -1.46 -5.10 -14.37
CA CYS A 8 -2.08 -6.36 -14.74
C CYS A 8 -1.24 -7.24 -15.66
N ASP A 9 -0.10 -6.76 -16.20
CA ASP A 9 0.80 -7.55 -17.05
C ASP A 9 1.80 -8.35 -16.20
N PRO A 10 1.73 -9.71 -16.19
CA PRO A 10 2.63 -10.54 -15.42
C PRO A 10 4.11 -10.37 -15.80
N ASN A 11 4.42 -10.02 -17.04
CA ASN A 11 5.80 -9.84 -17.51
C ASN A 11 6.42 -8.58 -16.89
N ILE A 12 5.63 -7.51 -16.76
CA ILE A 12 6.06 -6.27 -16.12
C ILE A 12 6.30 -6.52 -14.63
N MET A 13 5.38 -7.22 -13.94
CA MET A 13 5.54 -7.52 -12.51
C MET A 13 6.76 -8.41 -12.22
N LYS A 14 7.02 -9.40 -13.08
CA LYS A 14 8.23 -10.22 -12.98
C LYS A 14 9.51 -9.40 -13.07
N LYS A 15 9.56 -8.37 -13.91
CA LYS A 15 10.73 -7.46 -14.03
C LYS A 15 11.02 -6.72 -12.71
N TYR A 16 9.98 -6.40 -11.94
CA TYR A 16 10.12 -5.72 -10.65
C TYR A 16 10.21 -6.68 -9.45
N GLY A 17 10.26 -7.99 -9.69
CA GLY A 17 10.34 -8.99 -8.63
C GLY A 17 9.10 -9.04 -7.73
N THR A 18 7.96 -8.55 -8.22
CA THR A 18 6.70 -8.58 -7.49
C THR A 18 5.78 -9.66 -8.07
N LYS A 19 4.96 -10.26 -7.21
CA LYS A 19 3.88 -11.18 -7.61
C LYS A 19 2.61 -10.73 -6.88
N PRO A 20 1.86 -9.78 -7.45
CA PRO A 20 0.61 -9.34 -6.87
C PRO A 20 -0.35 -10.52 -6.71
N ASP A 21 -1.12 -10.50 -5.64
CA ASP A 21 -2.19 -11.47 -5.41
C ASP A 21 -3.32 -11.25 -6.44
N PRO A 22 -3.82 -12.30 -7.14
CA PRO A 22 -4.84 -12.15 -8.17
C PRO A 22 -6.13 -11.50 -7.68
N ASP A 23 -6.60 -11.88 -6.48
CA ASP A 23 -7.83 -11.36 -5.89
C ASP A 23 -7.67 -9.86 -5.60
N THR A 24 -6.49 -9.44 -5.13
CA THR A 24 -6.15 -8.02 -4.94
C THR A 24 -6.21 -7.24 -6.26
N LEU A 25 -5.69 -7.79 -7.35
CA LEU A 25 -5.76 -7.14 -8.67
C LEU A 25 -7.20 -7.02 -9.17
N GLU A 26 -8.03 -8.04 -8.96
CA GLU A 26 -9.44 -8.03 -9.33
C GLU A 26 -10.24 -6.99 -8.54
N ILE A 27 -10.01 -6.88 -7.23
CA ILE A 27 -10.61 -5.86 -6.37
C ILE A 27 -10.24 -4.46 -6.87
N VAL A 28 -8.95 -4.21 -7.12
CA VAL A 28 -8.48 -2.89 -7.56
C VAL A 28 -9.07 -2.53 -8.93
N LYS A 29 -9.15 -3.48 -9.87
CA LYS A 29 -9.75 -3.27 -11.19
C LYS A 29 -11.25 -2.99 -11.12
N SER A 30 -11.96 -3.72 -10.26
CA SER A 30 -13.39 -3.52 -10.05
C SER A 30 -13.68 -2.17 -9.42
N ALA A 31 -12.93 -1.82 -8.36
CA ALA A 31 -13.08 -0.54 -7.67
C ALA A 31 -12.72 0.65 -8.57
N SER A 32 -11.65 0.55 -9.37
CA SER A 32 -11.24 1.63 -10.28
C SER A 32 -12.31 1.94 -11.32
N THR A 33 -12.94 0.92 -11.88
CA THR A 33 -14.02 1.05 -12.87
C THR A 33 -15.28 1.61 -12.23
N GLN A 34 -15.71 1.06 -11.08
CA GLN A 34 -16.95 1.47 -10.42
C GLN A 34 -16.91 2.87 -9.82
N LYS A 35 -15.73 3.32 -9.38
CA LYS A 35 -15.53 4.64 -8.76
C LYS A 35 -14.93 5.67 -9.71
N GLU A 36 -14.65 5.29 -10.95
CA GLU A 36 -14.00 6.13 -11.96
C GLU A 36 -12.71 6.78 -11.43
N VAL A 37 -11.90 6.00 -10.70
CA VAL A 37 -10.64 6.48 -10.11
C VAL A 37 -9.43 5.99 -10.88
N VAL A 38 -8.46 6.88 -11.07
CA VAL A 38 -7.17 6.55 -11.67
C VAL A 38 -6.30 5.84 -10.64
N VAL A 39 -5.87 4.62 -10.94
CA VAL A 39 -4.99 3.85 -10.07
C VAL A 39 -3.59 3.77 -10.67
N ILE A 40 -2.60 4.10 -9.84
CA ILE A 40 -1.18 4.10 -10.20
C ILE A 40 -0.42 3.33 -9.13
N LEU A 41 0.46 2.43 -9.58
CA LEU A 41 1.41 1.74 -8.72
C LEU A 41 2.76 2.47 -8.72
N LYS A 42 3.39 2.54 -7.55
CA LYS A 42 4.80 2.90 -7.41
C LYS A 42 5.48 1.89 -6.50
N ILE A 43 6.61 1.36 -6.98
CA ILE A 43 7.42 0.37 -6.26
C ILE A 43 8.61 1.10 -5.66
N PHE A 44 8.89 0.81 -4.39
CA PHE A 44 10.01 1.35 -3.65
C PHE A 44 10.89 0.22 -3.12
N TRP A 45 12.20 0.46 -3.06
CA TRP A 45 13.17 -0.46 -2.49
C TRP A 45 13.83 0.17 -1.27
N GLY A 46 13.89 -0.55 -0.15
CA GLY A 46 14.48 -0.08 1.11
C GLY A 46 13.61 -0.43 2.33
N ASP A 47 13.89 0.21 3.47
CA ASP A 47 13.05 0.10 4.67
C ASP A 47 11.66 0.73 4.39
N PRO A 48 10.54 0.00 4.59
CA PRO A 48 9.20 0.52 4.33
C PRO A 48 8.85 1.79 5.10
N ARG A 49 9.42 2.00 6.30
CA ARG A 49 9.14 3.17 7.15
C ARG A 49 9.65 4.44 6.48
N ASP A 50 10.91 4.40 6.06
CA ASP A 50 11.57 5.53 5.43
C ASP A 50 10.96 5.79 4.05
N LYS A 51 10.75 4.73 3.26
CA LYS A 51 10.23 4.85 1.89
C LYS A 51 8.79 5.35 1.83
N LEU A 52 7.95 5.02 2.81
CA LEU A 52 6.60 5.58 2.88
C LEU A 52 6.62 7.08 3.24
N CYS A 53 7.45 7.52 4.18
CA CYS A 53 7.55 8.94 4.51
C CYS A 53 8.15 9.73 3.34
N GLU A 54 9.22 9.22 2.72
CA GLU A 54 9.79 9.78 1.49
C GLU A 54 8.75 9.87 0.36
N ALA A 55 7.87 8.87 0.22
CA ALA A 55 6.80 8.91 -0.76
C ALA A 55 5.80 10.03 -0.49
N VAL A 56 5.40 10.22 0.77
CA VAL A 56 4.49 11.31 1.17
C VAL A 56 5.12 12.68 0.94
N ASP A 57 6.42 12.84 1.15
CA ASP A 57 7.09 14.13 0.96
C ASP A 57 7.35 14.46 -0.52
N ASN A 58 7.60 13.44 -1.36
CA ASN A 58 7.95 13.63 -2.77
C ASN A 58 6.76 13.48 -3.74
N ILE A 59 5.61 13.00 -3.25
CA ILE A 59 4.38 12.86 -4.02
C ILE A 59 3.34 13.66 -3.25
N PRO A 60 2.61 14.60 -3.88
CA PRO A 60 1.60 15.39 -3.19
C PRO A 60 0.40 14.50 -2.80
N LEU A 61 0.55 13.72 -1.74
CA LEU A 61 -0.46 12.82 -1.20
C LEU A 61 -1.25 13.57 -0.14
N ASP A 62 -2.55 13.73 -0.36
CA ASP A 62 -3.44 14.32 0.63
C ASP A 62 -3.71 13.40 1.82
N HIS A 63 -3.55 12.07 1.62
CA HIS A 63 -3.88 11.07 2.62
C HIS A 63 -3.11 9.76 2.39
N LEU A 64 -2.62 9.14 3.47
CA LEU A 64 -1.98 7.81 3.44
C LEU A 64 -2.88 6.77 4.12
N ILE A 65 -3.19 5.69 3.41
CA ILE A 65 -3.95 4.55 3.96
C ILE A 65 -3.03 3.35 4.07
N VAL A 66 -2.89 2.80 5.28
CA VAL A 66 -2.10 1.60 5.53
C VAL A 66 -2.91 0.55 6.27
N GLY A 67 -2.64 -0.72 5.97
CA GLY A 67 -3.17 -1.83 6.75
C GLY A 67 -2.48 -1.94 8.12
N ASN A 68 -3.14 -2.59 9.06
CA ASN A 68 -2.56 -3.08 10.29
C ASN A 68 -2.34 -4.59 10.18
N ARG A 69 -1.13 -5.00 9.81
CA ARG A 69 -0.73 -6.42 9.81
C ARG A 69 0.50 -6.59 10.71
N GLY A 70 0.42 -7.50 11.68
CA GLY A 70 1.59 -8.00 12.40
C GLY A 70 2.14 -9.23 11.68
N LEU A 71 3.35 -9.17 11.13
CA LEU A 71 4.02 -10.35 10.55
C LEU A 71 4.61 -11.27 11.65
N GLY A 72 3.85 -11.63 12.69
CA GLY A 72 4.36 -12.48 13.77
C GLY A 72 3.31 -13.09 14.70
N LYS A 73 3.75 -14.00 15.58
CA LYS A 73 2.92 -14.75 16.57
C LYS A 73 2.26 -13.87 17.64
N LEU A 74 2.52 -12.56 17.64
CA LEU A 74 1.94 -11.59 18.55
C LEU A 74 0.58 -11.10 18.02
N LYS A 75 -0.39 -12.01 17.94
CA LYS A 75 -1.80 -11.72 17.57
C LYS A 75 -2.52 -10.71 18.48
N ARG A 76 -1.85 -10.18 19.52
CA ARG A 76 -2.42 -9.27 20.53
C ARG A 76 -1.76 -7.88 20.57
N VAL A 77 -0.71 -7.63 19.80
CA VAL A 77 0.05 -6.37 19.90
C VAL A 77 -0.51 -5.33 18.95
N LEU A 78 -0.93 -4.21 19.54
CA LEU A 78 -0.81 -2.81 19.11
C LEU A 78 -0.24 -2.57 17.69
N MET A 79 -0.73 -1.51 17.01
CA MET A 79 -0.32 -1.05 15.66
C MET A 79 1.06 -1.55 15.20
N GLY A 80 1.10 -2.24 14.05
CA GLY A 80 2.34 -2.78 13.47
C GLY A 80 3.45 -1.73 13.33
N SER A 81 4.71 -2.17 13.37
CA SER A 81 5.89 -1.28 13.41
C SER A 81 5.91 -0.23 12.29
N VAL A 82 5.52 -0.61 11.07
CA VAL A 82 5.42 0.30 9.93
C VAL A 82 4.28 1.29 10.12
N SER A 83 3.06 0.80 10.40
CA SER A 83 1.88 1.65 10.61
C SER A 83 2.08 2.65 11.76
N LYS A 84 2.72 2.23 12.86
CA LYS A 84 3.09 3.09 13.99
C LYS A 84 4.10 4.16 13.58
N TYR A 85 5.12 3.79 12.80
CA TYR A 85 6.11 4.74 12.34
C TYR A 85 5.48 5.81 11.45
N VAL A 86 4.72 5.41 10.42
CA VAL A 86 4.16 6.39 9.47
C VAL A 86 3.11 7.28 10.12
N VAL A 87 2.30 6.79 11.06
CA VAL A 87 1.36 7.64 11.81
C VAL A 87 2.07 8.75 12.60
N ASN A 88 3.28 8.49 13.10
CA ASN A 88 4.01 9.46 13.91
C ASN A 88 4.90 10.40 13.10
N ASN A 89 5.24 10.06 11.85
CA ASN A 89 6.26 10.78 11.08
C ASN A 89 5.77 11.28 9.70
N SER A 90 4.60 10.83 9.22
CA SER A 90 4.04 11.28 7.94
C SER A 90 3.62 12.75 8.01
N SER A 91 3.93 13.50 6.95
CA SER A 91 3.49 14.89 6.78
C SER A 91 2.03 15.03 6.35
N CYS A 92 1.38 13.94 5.92
CA CYS A 92 -0.05 13.89 5.60
C CYS A 92 -0.87 13.07 6.63
N PRO A 93 -2.20 13.28 6.73
CA PRO A 93 -3.11 12.43 7.48
C PRO A 93 -2.94 10.94 7.14
N VAL A 94 -3.02 10.08 8.18
CA VAL A 94 -2.84 8.62 8.04
C VAL A 94 -4.05 7.87 8.59
N THR A 95 -4.65 7.01 7.77
CA THR A 95 -5.67 6.04 8.20
C THR A 95 -5.06 4.65 8.34
N VAL A 96 -5.25 4.04 9.50
CA VAL A 96 -4.83 2.66 9.77
C VAL A 96 -6.03 1.73 9.76
N VAL A 97 -6.11 0.86 8.76
CA VAL A 97 -7.19 -0.11 8.60
C VAL A 97 -6.87 -1.38 9.40
N LYS A 98 -7.67 -1.68 10.43
CA LYS A 98 -7.58 -2.94 11.17
C LYS A 98 -8.31 -4.05 10.41
N HIS A 99 -7.89 -5.30 10.60
CA HIS A 99 -8.74 -6.43 10.22
C HIS A 99 -10.03 -6.34 11.05
N GLY A 100 -11.19 -6.50 10.40
CA GLY A 100 -12.43 -6.72 11.12
C GLY A 100 -12.32 -8.03 11.89
N ASP A 101 -12.72 -8.02 13.15
CA ASP A 101 -12.94 -9.26 13.89
C ASP A 101 -14.02 -10.04 13.12
N ALA A 102 -13.67 -11.24 12.64
CA ALA A 102 -14.64 -12.24 12.22
C ALA A 102 -14.97 -13.12 13.43
#